data_AF-A0A1F8SAG5-F1
#
_entry.id   AF-A0A1F8SAG5-F1
#
_cell.length_a   1.000
_cell.length_b   1.000
_cell.length_c   1.000
_cell.angle_alpha   90.00
_cell.angle_beta   90.00
_cell.angle_gamma   90.00
#
_symmetry.space_group_name_H-M   'P 1'
#
loop_
_entity.id
_entity.type
_entity.pdbx_description
1 polymer ?
#
loop_
_entity_poly.entity_id
_entity_poly.type
_entity_poly.pdbx_seq_one_letter_code
_entity_poly.pdbx_strand_id
1 'polypeptide(L)'
;MSSADTGAPSVRPTDVEGWFTDLGLAPTERADRDGIAAWDLVLDGRRRFDLRVTVILDPALGVICWAHYAPPISDMFRKSYRRLLRWNDEFPFAKFSVADDERPVLAVEVPIDAADADALGLALARILGIADRLLDESSDWLWLGGRMPDPGERTSANAAFLDRYSARLPELLEP
;
A
#
# COMPACT_ATOMS: atom_id res chain seq x y z
N MET A 1 -26.10 -8.73 32.82
CA MET A 1 -24.76 -8.90 33.41
C MET A 1 -23.79 -8.21 32.49
N SER A 2 -23.34 -7.02 32.88
CA SER A 2 -22.38 -6.21 32.13
C SER A 2 -21.00 -6.82 32.34
N SER A 3 -20.41 -7.40 31.29
CA SER A 3 -18.99 -7.72 31.28
C SER A 3 -18.28 -6.42 30.94
N ALA A 4 -17.59 -5.83 31.92
CA ALA A 4 -16.68 -4.73 31.68
C ALA A 4 -15.57 -5.24 30.75
N ASP A 5 -15.60 -4.78 29.50
CA ASP A 5 -14.54 -5.06 28.54
C ASP A 5 -13.30 -4.29 28.97
N THR A 6 -12.27 -5.03 29.36
CA THR A 6 -11.09 -4.48 30.02
C THR A 6 -10.13 -3.99 28.95
N GLY A 7 -10.35 -2.74 28.50
CA GLY A 7 -9.40 -1.82 27.86
C GLY A 7 -8.17 -2.42 27.17
N ALA A 8 -8.35 -3.04 26.01
CA ALA A 8 -7.28 -3.06 25.02
C ALA A 8 -7.00 -1.61 24.60
N PRO A 9 -5.73 -1.17 24.49
CA PRO A 9 -5.43 0.14 23.93
C PRO A 9 -5.94 0.14 22.48
N SER A 10 -7.04 0.85 22.24
CA SER A 10 -7.51 1.15 20.90
C SER A 10 -6.43 1.98 20.22
N VAL A 11 -5.92 1.51 19.08
CA VAL A 11 -5.05 2.30 18.20
C VAL A 11 -5.83 3.55 17.80
N ARG A 12 -5.24 4.72 18.04
CA ARG A 12 -5.83 6.02 17.72
C ARG A 12 -5.11 6.64 16.52
N PRO A 13 -5.73 7.64 15.86
CA PRO A 13 -5.07 8.34 14.76
C PRO A 13 -3.69 8.92 15.11
N THR A 14 -3.53 9.46 16.32
CA THR A 14 -2.24 9.99 16.79
C THR A 14 -1.15 8.92 16.91
N ASP A 15 -1.53 7.68 17.16
CA ASP A 15 -0.58 6.58 17.25
C ASP A 15 -0.04 6.25 15.85
N VAL A 16 -0.92 6.21 14.83
CA VAL A 16 -0.54 6.04 13.41
C VAL A 16 0.35 7.19 12.91
N GLU A 17 0.05 8.42 13.30
CA GLU A 17 0.88 9.60 12.97
C GLU A 17 2.28 9.50 13.59
N GLY A 18 2.36 9.00 14.82
CA GLY A 18 3.64 8.65 15.46
C GLY A 18 4.40 7.58 14.66
N TRP A 19 3.70 6.54 14.20
CA TRP A 19 4.31 5.49 13.39
C TRP A 19 4.86 6.01 12.05
N PHE A 20 4.15 6.92 11.37
CA PHE A 20 4.70 7.54 10.16
C PHE A 20 6.01 8.28 10.45
N THR A 21 6.07 9.02 11.55
CA THR A 21 7.28 9.71 11.99
C THR A 21 8.42 8.73 12.23
N ASP A 22 8.16 7.62 12.94
CA ASP A 22 9.15 6.57 13.22
C ASP A 22 9.63 5.83 11.97
N LEU A 23 8.81 5.79 10.92
CA LEU A 23 9.12 5.20 9.63
C LEU A 23 9.78 6.19 8.66
N GLY A 24 9.88 7.48 9.02
CA GLY A 24 10.38 8.54 8.15
C GLY A 24 9.44 8.84 6.98
N LEU A 25 8.13 8.62 7.15
CA LEU A 25 7.09 8.85 6.15
C LEU A 25 6.30 10.11 6.49
N ALA A 26 5.92 10.87 5.47
CA ALA A 26 5.17 12.11 5.62
C ALA A 26 3.87 12.05 4.82
N PRO A 27 2.71 12.02 5.49
CA PRO A 27 1.42 12.16 4.83
C PRO A 27 1.29 13.48 4.07
N THR A 28 0.68 13.44 2.89
CA THR A 28 0.36 14.62 2.08
C THR A 28 -1.02 15.19 2.40
N GLU A 29 -1.95 14.34 2.82
CA GLU A 29 -3.33 14.73 3.16
C GLU A 29 -3.84 13.88 4.33
N ARG A 30 -4.81 14.43 5.08
CA ARG A 30 -5.48 13.78 6.21
C ARG A 30 -6.97 14.07 6.15
N ALA A 31 -7.80 13.03 6.24
CA ALA A 31 -9.25 13.14 6.26
C ALA A 31 -9.90 12.23 7.31
N ASP A 32 -10.91 12.74 8.02
CA ASP A 32 -11.70 12.01 9.02
C ASP A 32 -13.15 11.87 8.57
N ARG A 33 -13.75 10.68 8.74
CA ARG A 33 -15.17 10.45 8.53
C ARG A 33 -15.69 9.31 9.37
N ASP A 34 -16.78 9.52 10.10
CA ASP A 34 -17.48 8.48 10.87
C ASP A 34 -16.58 7.68 11.83
N GLY A 35 -15.60 8.34 12.44
CA GLY A 35 -14.63 7.70 13.36
C GLY A 35 -13.49 6.94 12.67
N ILE A 36 -13.46 6.96 11.33
CA ILE A 36 -12.38 6.43 10.50
C ILE A 36 -11.44 7.56 10.11
N ALA A 37 -10.15 7.30 10.21
CA ALA A 37 -9.09 8.22 9.83
C ALA A 37 -8.36 7.72 8.58
N ALA A 38 -8.05 8.61 7.64
CA ALA A 38 -7.29 8.27 6.45
C ALA A 38 -6.18 9.28 6.17
N TRP A 39 -5.02 8.80 5.71
CA TRP A 39 -3.86 9.59 5.33
C TRP A 39 -3.39 9.19 3.94
N ASP A 40 -3.13 10.16 3.08
CA ASP A 40 -2.53 9.90 1.78
C ASP A 40 -1.00 10.04 1.84
N LEU A 41 -0.31 9.14 1.16
CA LEU A 41 1.14 9.10 1.01
C LEU A 41 1.50 9.05 -0.49
N VAL A 42 2.64 9.62 -0.83
CA VAL A 42 3.33 9.38 -2.10
C VAL A 42 4.64 8.68 -1.79
N LEU A 43 4.79 7.45 -2.28
CA LEU A 43 5.89 6.57 -1.94
C LEU A 43 6.61 6.08 -3.19
N ASP A 44 7.93 5.96 -3.08
CA ASP A 44 8.82 5.46 -4.10
C ASP A 44 9.27 4.04 -3.75
N GLY A 45 8.99 3.08 -4.64
CA GLY A 45 9.72 1.82 -4.70
C GLY A 45 11.16 2.02 -5.19
N ARG A 46 11.90 0.93 -5.34
CA ARG A 46 13.23 0.94 -5.98
C ARG A 46 13.14 1.20 -7.48
N ARG A 47 12.01 0.87 -8.11
CA ARG A 47 11.77 1.03 -9.56
C ARG A 47 10.50 1.83 -9.85
N ARG A 48 9.43 1.61 -9.08
CA ARG A 48 8.14 2.26 -9.23
C ARG A 48 8.07 3.49 -8.35
N PHE A 49 8.23 4.64 -8.98
CA PHE A 49 8.15 5.94 -8.32
C PHE A 49 6.71 6.49 -8.25
N ASP A 50 6.50 7.42 -7.32
CA ASP A 50 5.28 8.23 -7.16
C ASP A 50 4.00 7.41 -6.94
N LEU A 51 4.10 6.25 -6.27
CA LEU A 51 2.95 5.43 -5.96
C LEU A 51 2.12 6.10 -4.85
N ARG A 52 0.86 6.42 -5.16
CA ARG A 52 -0.08 6.95 -4.17
C ARG A 52 -0.67 5.82 -3.33
N VAL A 53 -0.57 5.97 -2.02
CA VAL A 53 -1.10 5.01 -1.04
C VAL A 53 -1.92 5.74 0.00
N THR A 54 -3.17 5.34 0.19
CA THR A 54 -4.02 5.81 1.29
C THR A 54 -3.94 4.79 2.43
N VAL A 55 -3.54 5.24 3.61
CA VAL A 55 -3.58 4.45 4.85
C VAL A 55 -4.86 4.81 5.59
N ILE A 56 -5.67 3.82 5.92
CA ILE A 56 -6.97 3.99 6.57
C ILE A 56 -6.93 3.26 7.91
N LEU A 57 -7.21 3.97 9.00
CA LEU A 57 -7.47 3.40 10.31
C LEU A 57 -8.99 3.37 10.53
N ASP A 58 -9.54 2.17 10.56
CA ASP A 58 -10.85 1.90 11.14
C ASP A 58 -10.62 1.16 12.48
N PRO A 59 -10.86 1.82 13.64
CA PRO A 59 -10.62 1.20 14.94
C PRO A 59 -11.43 -0.09 15.19
N ALA A 60 -12.49 -0.35 14.43
CA ALA A 60 -13.28 -1.57 14.52
C ALA A 60 -12.73 -2.72 13.64
N LEU A 61 -11.85 -2.43 12.67
CA LEU A 61 -11.34 -3.41 11.71
C LEU A 61 -9.80 -3.55 11.76
N GLY A 62 -9.09 -2.44 11.61
CA GLY A 62 -7.63 -2.44 11.47
C GLY A 62 -7.09 -1.27 10.66
N VAL A 63 -5.85 -1.44 10.21
CA VAL A 63 -5.15 -0.50 9.32
C VAL A 63 -5.09 -1.08 7.92
N ILE A 64 -5.69 -0.37 6.96
CA ILE A 64 -5.79 -0.77 5.56
C ILE A 64 -4.88 0.14 4.75
N CYS A 65 -3.88 -0.42 4.08
CA CYS A 65 -3.02 0.30 3.15
C CYS A 65 -3.51 0.05 1.73
N TRP A 66 -3.95 1.10 1.05
CA TRP A 66 -4.58 1.04 -0.27
C TRP A 66 -3.74 1.84 -1.28
N ALA A 67 -3.05 1.14 -2.18
CA ALA A 67 -2.35 1.75 -3.30
C ALA A 67 -3.27 1.96 -4.53
N HIS A 68 -3.24 3.18 -5.07
CA HIS A 68 -3.82 3.49 -6.37
C HIS A 68 -2.87 2.96 -7.45
N TYR A 69 -3.02 1.69 -7.80
CA TYR A 69 -2.00 0.93 -8.53
C TYR A 69 -1.80 1.45 -9.95
N ALA A 70 -2.89 1.71 -10.68
CA ALA A 70 -2.85 2.24 -12.04
C ALA A 70 -4.02 3.22 -12.31
N PRO A 71 -3.94 4.04 -13.37
CA PRO A 71 -5.08 4.81 -13.87
C PRO A 71 -6.29 3.93 -14.23
N PRO A 72 -7.48 4.53 -14.44
CA PRO A 72 -8.67 3.78 -14.87
C PRO A 72 -8.40 2.95 -16.13
N ILE A 73 -8.80 1.68 -16.11
CA ILE A 73 -8.61 0.75 -17.24
C ILE A 73 -9.92 0.60 -18.02
N SER A 74 -10.06 1.37 -19.11
CA SER A 74 -11.32 1.52 -19.84
C SER A 74 -11.67 0.37 -20.80
N ASP A 75 -10.75 -0.54 -21.12
CA ASP A 75 -11.11 -1.68 -21.97
C ASP A 75 -10.17 -2.90 -21.86
N MET A 76 -10.73 -4.10 -22.10
CA MET A 76 -10.18 -5.45 -21.88
C MET A 76 -10.37 -6.07 -20.48
N PHE A 77 -11.55 -5.87 -19.87
CA PHE A 77 -11.98 -6.48 -18.60
C PHE A 77 -11.50 -7.94 -18.44
N ARG A 78 -11.63 -8.79 -19.46
CA ARG A 78 -11.21 -10.20 -19.36
C ARG A 78 -9.70 -10.39 -19.15
N LYS A 79 -8.84 -9.65 -19.85
CA LYS A 79 -7.38 -9.84 -19.72
C LYS A 79 -6.91 -9.23 -18.40
N SER A 80 -7.38 -8.02 -18.09
CA SER A 80 -6.96 -7.32 -16.88
C SER A 80 -7.43 -8.02 -15.62
N TYR A 81 -8.69 -8.46 -15.55
CA TYR A 81 -9.19 -9.19 -14.38
C TYR A 81 -8.50 -10.54 -14.20
N ARG A 82 -8.20 -11.28 -15.28
CA ARG A 82 -7.42 -12.53 -15.17
C ARG A 82 -6.02 -12.29 -14.61
N ARG A 83 -5.38 -11.18 -15.01
CA ARG A 83 -4.08 -10.77 -14.47
C ARG A 83 -4.19 -10.48 -12.97
N LEU A 84 -5.19 -9.68 -12.55
CA LEU A 84 -5.44 -9.38 -11.13
C LEU A 84 -5.75 -10.64 -10.30
N LEU A 85 -6.58 -11.57 -10.82
CA LEU A 85 -6.87 -12.84 -10.15
C LEU A 85 -5.62 -13.71 -10.00
N ARG A 86 -4.82 -13.82 -11.05
CA ARG A 86 -3.54 -14.57 -10.97
C ARG A 86 -2.58 -13.91 -9.97
N TRP A 87 -2.51 -12.59 -9.92
CA TRP A 87 -1.70 -11.89 -8.91
C TRP A 87 -2.24 -12.09 -7.49
N ASN A 88 -3.56 -12.21 -7.29
CA ASN A 88 -4.12 -12.56 -5.98
C ASN A 88 -3.70 -13.95 -5.49
N ASP A 89 -3.45 -14.89 -6.42
CA ASP A 89 -2.88 -16.21 -6.10
C ASP A 89 -1.37 -16.13 -5.84
N GLU A 90 -0.63 -15.32 -6.60
CA GLU A 90 0.82 -15.14 -6.46
C GLU A 90 1.20 -14.39 -5.17
N PHE A 91 0.39 -13.40 -4.77
CA PHE A 91 0.63 -12.54 -3.61
C PHE A 91 -0.46 -12.73 -2.54
N PRO A 92 -0.38 -13.81 -1.73
CA PRO A 92 -1.47 -14.21 -0.85
C PRO A 92 -1.83 -13.17 0.23
N PHE A 93 -0.84 -12.38 0.67
CA PHE A 93 -1.00 -11.34 1.69
C PHE A 93 -1.30 -9.94 1.13
N ALA A 94 -1.64 -9.86 -0.15
CA ALA A 94 -2.10 -8.65 -0.81
C ALA A 94 -3.38 -8.94 -1.59
N LYS A 95 -4.17 -7.90 -1.86
CA LYS A 95 -5.39 -8.03 -2.64
C LYS A 95 -5.44 -7.00 -3.75
N PHE A 96 -5.59 -7.51 -4.96
CA PHE A 96 -5.85 -6.75 -6.16
C PHE A 96 -7.35 -6.70 -6.43
N SER A 97 -7.84 -5.50 -6.68
CA SER A 97 -9.25 -5.23 -6.99
C SER A 97 -9.36 -4.10 -8.01
N VAL A 98 -10.59 -3.76 -8.38
CA VAL A 98 -10.90 -2.61 -9.23
C VAL A 98 -11.87 -1.73 -8.45
N ALA A 99 -11.52 -0.46 -8.30
CA ALA A 99 -12.39 0.54 -7.69
C ALA A 99 -13.58 0.87 -8.60
N ASP A 100 -14.59 1.55 -8.05
CA ASP A 100 -15.81 1.93 -8.79
C ASP A 100 -15.52 2.84 -10.00
N ASP A 101 -14.42 3.60 -9.93
CA ASP A 101 -13.92 4.42 -11.04
C ASP A 101 -12.92 3.69 -11.96
N GLU A 102 -13.00 2.36 -12.00
CA GLU A 102 -12.24 1.47 -12.88
C GLU A 102 -10.72 1.43 -12.63
N ARG A 103 -10.23 2.05 -11.55
CA ARG A 103 -8.80 1.99 -11.20
C ARG A 103 -8.44 0.64 -10.59
N PRO A 104 -7.37 -0.02 -11.08
CA PRO A 104 -6.75 -1.12 -10.36
C PRO A 104 -6.21 -0.66 -9.01
N VAL A 105 -6.43 -1.51 -8.01
CA VAL A 105 -6.09 -1.26 -6.61
C VAL A 105 -5.24 -2.41 -6.10
N LEU A 106 -4.26 -2.09 -5.25
CA LEU A 106 -3.50 -3.05 -4.46
C LEU A 106 -3.66 -2.70 -2.98
N ALA A 107 -4.18 -3.63 -2.18
CA ALA A 107 -4.40 -3.44 -0.76
C ALA A 107 -3.64 -4.46 0.11
N VAL A 108 -3.19 -4.02 1.27
CA VAL A 108 -2.67 -4.86 2.37
C VAL A 108 -3.34 -4.40 3.67
N GLU A 109 -3.82 -5.34 4.46
CA GLU A 109 -4.58 -5.06 5.69
C GLU A 109 -3.84 -5.61 6.91
N VAL A 110 -3.86 -4.85 8.00
CA VAL A 110 -3.29 -5.21 9.29
C VAL A 110 -4.44 -5.23 10.32
N PRO A 111 -4.74 -6.37 10.95
CA PRO A 111 -5.78 -6.45 11.98
C PRO A 111 -5.47 -5.49 13.13
N ILE A 112 -6.52 -4.88 13.72
CA ILE A 112 -6.35 -3.86 14.76
C ILE A 112 -5.51 -4.35 15.96
N ASP A 113 -5.67 -5.62 16.36
CA ASP A 113 -4.95 -6.22 17.49
C ASP A 113 -3.44 -6.41 17.23
N ALA A 114 -3.03 -6.38 15.96
CA ALA A 114 -1.65 -6.52 15.52
C ALA A 114 -1.10 -5.20 14.92
N ALA A 115 -1.86 -4.11 14.98
CA ALA A 115 -1.48 -2.85 14.39
C ALA A 115 -0.45 -2.12 15.27
N ASP A 116 0.77 -2.03 14.74
CA ASP A 116 1.85 -1.22 15.27
C ASP A 116 2.67 -0.60 14.13
N ALA A 117 3.70 0.18 14.47
CA ALA A 117 4.56 0.83 13.49
C ALA A 117 5.25 -0.15 12.53
N ASP A 118 5.64 -1.33 13.02
CA ASP A 118 6.39 -2.31 12.26
C ASP A 118 5.47 -3.11 11.32
N ALA A 119 4.26 -3.45 11.77
CA ALA A 119 3.22 -4.06 10.96
C ALA A 119 2.74 -3.14 9.83
N LEU A 120 2.52 -1.85 10.13
CA LEU A 120 2.22 -0.83 9.11
C LEU A 120 3.38 -0.69 8.11
N GLY A 121 4.62 -0.57 8.61
CA GLY A 121 5.78 -0.45 7.75
C GLY A 121 5.98 -1.66 6.83
N LEU A 122 5.77 -2.88 7.34
CA LEU A 122 5.82 -4.10 6.53
C LEU A 122 4.72 -4.14 5.46
N ALA A 123 3.51 -3.67 5.79
CA ALA A 123 2.40 -3.60 4.83
C ALA A 123 2.73 -2.63 3.66
N LEU A 124 3.24 -1.44 3.97
CA LEU A 124 3.66 -0.45 2.98
C LEU A 124 4.86 -0.94 2.14
N ALA A 125 5.86 -1.54 2.78
CA ALA A 125 7.02 -2.11 2.09
C ALA A 125 6.62 -3.24 1.12
N ARG A 126 5.65 -4.08 1.51
CA ARG A 126 5.08 -5.13 0.65
C ARG A 126 4.39 -4.54 -0.56
N ILE A 127 3.59 -3.48 -0.39
CA ILE A 127 2.95 -2.77 -1.51
C ILE A 127 4.01 -2.28 -2.50
N LEU A 128 5.06 -1.61 -2.03
CA LEU A 128 6.11 -1.07 -2.90
C LEU A 128 6.89 -2.17 -3.62
N GLY A 129 7.28 -3.24 -2.91
CA GLY A 129 8.00 -4.36 -3.51
C GLY A 129 7.17 -5.12 -4.56
N ILE A 130 5.87 -5.31 -4.30
CA ILE A 130 4.95 -5.88 -5.31
C ILE A 130 4.85 -4.95 -6.53
N ALA A 131 4.73 -3.64 -6.32
CA ALA A 131 4.64 -2.67 -7.41
C ALA A 131 5.93 -2.64 -8.25
N ASP A 132 7.11 -2.75 -7.63
CA ASP A 132 8.40 -2.86 -8.31
C ASP A 132 8.51 -4.15 -9.14
N ARG A 133 8.09 -5.28 -8.54
CA ARG A 133 8.14 -6.60 -9.18
C ARG A 133 7.22 -6.69 -10.40
N LEU A 134 6.05 -6.06 -10.31
CA LEU A 134 5.04 -6.08 -11.36
C LEU A 134 5.18 -4.92 -12.36
N LEU A 135 6.21 -4.08 -12.24
CA LEU A 135 6.36 -2.85 -13.01
C LEU A 135 6.37 -3.11 -14.52
N ASP A 136 7.15 -4.08 -14.97
CA ASP A 136 7.27 -4.40 -16.39
C ASP A 136 6.00 -5.06 -16.93
N GLU A 137 5.33 -5.89 -16.13
CA GLU A 137 4.09 -6.55 -16.53
C GLU A 137 2.91 -5.57 -16.61
N SER A 138 2.91 -4.54 -15.77
CA SER A 138 1.85 -3.54 -15.67
C SER A 138 2.11 -2.27 -16.48
N SER A 139 3.23 -2.19 -17.20
CA SER A 139 3.63 -0.96 -17.91
C SER A 139 2.56 -0.47 -18.88
N ASP A 140 1.82 -1.39 -19.51
CA ASP A 140 0.72 -1.14 -20.44
C ASP A 140 -0.51 -0.46 -19.79
N TRP A 141 -0.63 -0.52 -18.47
CA TRP A 141 -1.63 0.22 -17.70
C TRP A 141 -1.09 1.56 -17.19
N LEU A 142 0.19 1.58 -16.83
CA LEU A 142 0.80 2.71 -16.12
C LEU A 142 1.15 3.87 -17.05
N TRP A 143 1.51 3.59 -18.29
CA TRP A 143 1.95 4.60 -19.25
C TRP A 143 1.34 4.38 -20.64
N LEU A 144 1.07 5.49 -21.31
CA LEU A 144 0.58 5.47 -22.69
C LEU A 144 1.56 4.68 -23.59
N GLY A 145 1.04 3.64 -24.23
CA GLY A 145 1.83 2.76 -25.10
C GLY A 145 2.77 1.80 -24.36
N GLY A 146 2.65 1.66 -23.03
CA GLY A 146 3.45 0.71 -22.25
C GLY A 146 4.91 1.09 -22.06
N ARG A 147 5.29 2.32 -22.41
CA ARG A 147 6.67 2.79 -22.36
C ARG A 147 6.92 3.54 -21.06
N MET A 148 7.69 2.92 -20.17
CA MET A 148 8.19 3.55 -18.96
C MET A 148 9.06 4.78 -19.31
N PRO A 149 8.81 5.95 -18.70
CA PRO A 149 9.71 7.09 -18.77
C PRO A 149 11.08 6.74 -18.18
N ASP A 150 12.15 7.27 -18.76
CA ASP A 150 13.49 7.14 -18.19
C ASP A 150 13.53 7.89 -16.84
N PRO A 151 13.82 7.19 -15.72
CA PRO A 151 13.91 7.84 -14.41
C PRO A 151 15.18 8.70 -14.27
N GLY A 152 16.14 8.62 -15.21
CA GLY A 152 17.41 9.33 -15.13
C GLY A 152 18.21 8.91 -13.88
N GLU A 153 18.71 9.90 -13.14
CA GLU A 153 19.47 9.67 -11.88
C GLU A 153 18.56 9.61 -10.65
N ARG A 154 17.23 9.52 -10.83
CA ARG A 154 16.30 9.48 -9.71
C ARG A 154 16.56 8.25 -8.83
N THR A 155 16.63 8.50 -7.52
CA THR A 155 16.67 7.47 -6.49
C THR A 155 15.42 7.56 -5.63
N SER A 156 15.05 6.44 -4.98
CA SER A 156 13.86 6.38 -4.13
C SER A 156 14.00 7.33 -2.95
N ALA A 157 12.99 8.19 -2.74
CA ALA A 157 12.89 8.99 -1.52
C ALA A 157 12.70 8.12 -0.25
N ASN A 158 12.32 6.86 -0.42
CA ASN A 158 12.02 5.91 0.65
C ASN A 158 13.09 4.80 0.78
N ALA A 159 14.29 4.98 0.24
CA ALA A 159 15.34 3.95 0.25
C ALA A 159 15.64 3.39 1.66
N ALA A 160 15.86 4.27 2.66
CA ALA A 160 16.12 3.85 4.03
C ALA A 160 14.94 3.10 4.67
N PHE A 161 13.71 3.50 4.33
CA PHE A 161 12.50 2.80 4.76
C PHE A 161 12.42 1.39 4.16
N LEU A 162 12.71 1.23 2.86
CA LEU A 162 12.72 -0.08 2.20
C LEU A 162 13.84 -0.99 2.75
N ASP A 163 15.02 -0.44 3.00
CA ASP A 163 16.15 -1.19 3.52
C ASP A 163 15.85 -1.77 4.91
N ARG A 164 15.10 -1.04 5.76
CA ARG A 164 14.63 -1.52 7.07
C ARG A 164 13.81 -2.82 6.98
N TYR A 165 13.04 -3.03 5.92
CA TYR A 165 12.17 -4.21 5.75
C TYR A 165 12.70 -5.25 4.76
N SER A 166 13.81 -4.97 4.07
CA SER A 166 14.41 -5.84 3.05
C SER A 166 14.58 -7.30 3.51
N ALA A 167 15.17 -7.52 4.68
CA ALA A 167 15.40 -8.87 5.23
C ALA A 167 14.11 -9.64 5.56
N ARG A 168 12.97 -8.97 5.69
CA ARG A 168 11.67 -9.60 6.00
C ARG A 168 10.83 -9.88 4.76
N LEU A 169 11.17 -9.27 3.63
CA LEU A 169 10.52 -9.43 2.33
C LEU A 169 11.59 -9.62 1.22
N PRO A 170 12.55 -10.55 1.39
CA PRO A 170 13.66 -10.68 0.45
C PRO A 170 13.16 -10.98 -0.98
N GLU A 171 12.08 -11.74 -1.12
CA GLU A 171 11.48 -12.11 -2.41
C GLU A 171 10.87 -10.93 -3.19
N LEU A 172 10.62 -9.80 -2.51
CA LEU A 172 10.04 -8.60 -3.09
C LEU A 172 11.05 -7.45 -3.19
N LEU A 173 11.99 -7.37 -2.24
CA LEU A 173 12.85 -6.21 -2.09
C LEU A 173 14.30 -6.48 -2.48
N GLU A 174 14.79 -7.72 -2.51
CA GLU A 174 16.14 -8.01 -3.01
C GLU A 174 16.20 -7.93 -4.55
N PRO A 175 17.35 -7.52 -5.13
CA PRO A 175 17.52 -7.35 -6.58
C PRO A 175 17.38 -8.63 -7.41
#